data_AF-A0A2V8H0H4-F1
#
_entry.id   AF-A0A2V8H0H4-F1
#
_cell.length_a   1.000
_cell.length_b   1.000
_cell.length_c   1.000
_cell.angle_alpha   90.00
_cell.angle_beta   90.00
_cell.angle_gamma   90.00
#
_symmetry.space_group_name_H-M   'P 1'
#
loop_
_entity.id
_entity.type
_entity.pdbx_description
1 polymer ?
#
loop_
_entity_poly.entity_id
_entity_poly.type
_entity_poly.pdbx_seq_one_letter_code
_entity_poly.pdbx_strand_id
1 'polypeptide(L)'
;MTNDSQCVDLWPPPPSEVDSTDPEVLRAALIREAANRARAECMAKMQADVVNHALELLVREPDPIGFFGALTKTMVEEGESVACGVWLIDEAGERCDLWMAYVQDRLYSPVMPERTADPGESPCEGTYPCAIMADHLFAHVPGWKQTIEYAPDDARLPEALRDFSRTMDCGSTIATPLSIGDRVLGWMTLSSSRQQDAGQWWRVGLLEAIARQAALALHHSRVVERSRVEERRKAILEERNRLARDIHDTLAQGFAAILMQLQAAQREAGGALPVAVASSIETAVDLARTGSPEWRSGRPRCRSM
;
A
#
# COMPACT_ATOMS: atom_id res chain seq x y z
N MET A 1 39.04 -2.80 29.04
CA MET A 1 39.01 -1.51 29.75
C MET A 1 39.35 -0.44 28.73
N THR A 2 38.33 0.09 28.06
CA THR A 2 38.52 1.02 26.94
C THR A 2 37.41 2.06 27.02
N ASN A 3 37.82 3.29 27.35
CA ASN A 3 37.17 4.57 27.09
C ASN A 3 35.73 4.82 27.59
N ASP A 4 35.59 5.14 28.88
CA ASP A 4 34.52 6.02 29.39
C ASP A 4 34.81 7.52 29.12
N SER A 5 36.04 7.83 28.69
CA SER A 5 36.54 9.21 28.57
C SER A 5 36.15 9.95 27.28
N GLN A 6 35.38 9.34 26.37
CA GLN A 6 34.96 9.97 25.10
C GLN A 6 33.54 10.56 25.14
N CYS A 7 32.75 10.32 26.19
CA CYS A 7 31.40 10.88 26.32
C CYS A 7 31.35 12.26 26.99
N VAL A 8 32.40 12.66 27.71
CA VAL A 8 32.40 13.90 28.51
C VAL A 8 32.52 15.15 27.63
N ASP A 9 33.13 15.05 26.45
CA ASP A 9 33.36 16.17 25.52
C ASP A 9 32.14 16.54 24.66
N LEU A 10 31.00 15.83 24.83
CA LEU A 10 29.75 16.10 24.11
C LEU A 10 28.71 16.84 24.97
N TRP A 11 29.02 17.17 26.23
CA TRP A 11 28.07 17.88 27.09
C TRP A 11 28.02 19.37 26.70
N PRO A 12 26.84 19.91 26.33
CA PRO A 12 26.71 21.34 26.09
C PRO A 12 27.05 22.12 27.37
N PRO A 13 27.73 23.28 27.28
CA PRO A 13 28.06 24.07 28.46
C PRO A 13 26.80 24.37 29.29
N PRO A 14 26.90 24.39 30.62
CA PRO A 14 25.75 24.64 31.48
C PRO A 14 25.13 26.00 31.11
N PRO A 15 23.78 26.11 31.09
CA PRO A 15 23.10 27.35 30.78
C PRO A 15 23.52 28.45 31.76
N SER A 16 23.67 29.69 31.27
CA SER A 16 24.08 30.85 32.07
C SER A 16 23.17 31.14 33.28
N GLU A 17 21.93 30.64 33.22
CA GLU A 17 20.93 30.77 34.27
C GLU A 17 21.24 29.91 35.51
N VAL A 18 22.13 28.92 35.41
CA VAL A 18 22.56 28.08 36.54
C VAL A 18 23.31 28.91 37.60
N ASP A 19 23.96 29.99 37.17
CA ASP A 19 24.67 30.90 38.06
C ASP A 19 23.77 32.02 38.62
N SER A 20 22.47 32.02 38.26
CA SER A 20 21.51 33.00 38.77
C SER A 20 21.10 32.69 40.21
N THR A 21 21.11 33.70 41.07
CA THR A 21 20.56 33.62 42.44
C THR A 21 19.08 33.99 42.52
N ASP A 22 18.43 34.35 41.40
CA ASP A 22 17.01 34.68 41.36
C ASP A 22 16.15 33.39 41.29
N PRO A 23 15.29 33.12 42.30
CA PRO A 23 14.43 31.94 42.32
C PRO A 23 13.49 31.82 41.12
N GLU A 24 13.01 32.94 40.55
CA GLU A 24 12.11 32.90 39.40
C GLU A 24 12.86 32.51 38.11
N VAL A 25 14.11 32.95 37.95
CA VAL A 25 14.97 32.57 36.82
C VAL A 25 15.29 31.07 36.86
N LEU A 26 15.66 30.56 38.04
CA LEU A 26 15.93 29.13 38.23
C LEU A 26 14.66 28.27 38.04
N ARG A 27 13.50 28.75 38.52
CA ARG A 27 12.21 28.06 38.33
C ARG A 27 11.83 27.99 36.86
N ALA A 28 11.97 29.09 36.12
CA ALA A 28 11.72 29.12 34.68
C ALA A 28 12.68 28.18 33.93
N ALA A 29 13.96 28.15 34.29
CA ALA A 29 14.95 27.25 33.72
C ALA A 29 14.63 25.77 33.99
N LEU A 30 14.20 25.42 35.21
CA LEU A 30 13.80 24.06 35.59
C LEU A 30 12.56 23.60 34.81
N ILE A 31 11.55 24.46 34.67
CA ILE A 31 10.34 24.15 33.88
C ILE A 31 10.71 23.89 32.43
N ARG A 32 11.59 24.72 31.85
CA ARG A 32 12.09 24.55 30.48
C ARG A 32 12.87 23.25 30.30
N GLU A 33 13.73 22.90 31.25
CA GLU A 33 14.54 21.68 31.19
C GLU A 33 13.69 20.41 31.36
N ALA A 34 12.73 20.42 32.30
CA ALA A 34 11.78 19.33 32.47
C ALA A 34 10.95 19.11 31.19
N ALA A 35 10.50 20.20 30.54
CA ALA A 35 9.82 20.13 29.25
C ALA A 35 10.72 19.57 28.14
N ASN A 36 12.00 19.96 28.09
CA ASN A 36 12.97 19.42 27.13
C ASN A 36 13.20 17.92 27.32
N ARG A 37 13.37 17.46 28.57
CA ARG A 37 13.57 16.04 28.88
C ARG A 37 12.35 15.20 28.51
N ALA A 38 11.15 15.64 28.89
CA ALA A 38 9.91 14.95 28.55
C ALA A 38 9.74 14.79 27.02
N ARG A 39 10.10 15.81 26.24
CA ARG A 39 10.09 15.76 24.76
C ARG A 39 11.11 14.77 24.20
N ALA A 40 12.34 14.75 24.74
CA ALA A 40 13.38 13.83 24.29
C ALA A 40 13.00 12.37 24.57
N GLU A 41 12.42 12.10 25.74
CA GLU A 41 11.91 10.77 26.10
C GLU A 41 10.73 10.34 25.20
N CYS A 42 9.77 11.25 24.96
CA CYS A 42 8.66 11.01 24.04
C CYS A 42 9.14 10.72 22.61
N MET A 43 10.11 11.47 22.10
CA MET A 43 10.70 11.24 20.78
C MET A 43 11.40 9.89 20.70
N ALA A 44 12.20 9.52 21.71
CA ALA A 44 12.87 8.23 21.76
C ALA A 44 11.87 7.07 21.80
N LYS A 45 10.78 7.22 22.57
CA LYS A 45 9.69 6.25 22.65
C LYS A 45 8.97 6.10 21.31
N MET A 46 8.51 7.20 20.71
CA MET A 46 7.84 7.18 19.40
C MET A 46 8.76 6.62 18.31
N GLN A 47 10.06 6.98 18.29
CA GLN A 47 11.01 6.40 17.33
C GLN A 47 11.17 4.88 17.52
N ALA A 48 11.29 4.40 18.75
CA ALA A 48 11.36 2.98 19.04
C ALA A 48 10.08 2.26 18.62
N ASP A 49 8.92 2.82 18.94
CA ASP A 49 7.61 2.23 18.63
C ASP A 49 7.36 2.17 17.12
N VAL A 50 7.71 3.23 16.39
CA VAL A 50 7.63 3.30 14.92
C VAL A 50 8.56 2.29 14.26
N VAL A 51 9.80 2.18 14.73
CA VAL A 51 10.76 1.19 14.20
C VAL A 51 10.26 -0.22 14.46
N ASN A 52 9.79 -0.50 15.67
CA ASN A 52 9.23 -1.82 16.02
C ASN A 52 8.00 -2.16 15.16
N HIS A 53 7.07 -1.21 14.99
CA HIS A 53 5.88 -1.43 14.15
C HIS A 53 6.22 -1.57 12.65
N ALA A 54 7.21 -0.81 12.16
CA ALA A 54 7.68 -0.94 10.77
C ALA A 54 8.35 -2.31 10.53
N LEU A 55 9.07 -2.83 11.53
CA LEU A 55 9.62 -4.19 11.50
C LEU A 55 8.49 -5.23 11.53
N GLU A 56 7.43 -5.04 12.32
CA GLU A 56 6.29 -5.96 12.35
C GLU A 56 5.54 -6.05 11.02
N LEU A 57 5.38 -4.92 10.31
CA LEU A 57 4.83 -4.87 8.96
C LEU A 57 5.67 -5.60 7.91
N LEU A 58 6.99 -5.65 8.09
CA LEU A 58 7.91 -6.37 7.21
C LEU A 58 7.90 -7.88 7.48
N VAL A 59 7.51 -8.28 8.70
CA VAL A 59 7.66 -9.65 9.21
C VAL A 59 6.33 -10.43 9.21
N ARG A 60 5.16 -9.78 9.21
CA ARG A 60 3.84 -10.44 9.21
C ARG A 60 3.00 -10.10 7.97
N GLU A 61 1.87 -10.81 7.79
CA GLU A 61 0.87 -10.48 6.76
C GLU A 61 0.57 -8.97 6.79
N PRO A 62 0.72 -8.25 5.66
CA PRO A 62 0.65 -6.80 5.67
C PRO A 62 -0.79 -6.35 5.95
N ASP A 63 -1.04 -5.82 7.14
CA ASP A 63 -2.24 -5.03 7.48
C ASP A 63 -1.89 -3.53 7.47
N PRO A 64 -1.85 -2.89 6.29
CA PRO A 64 -1.54 -1.47 6.20
C PRO A 64 -2.59 -0.64 6.92
N ILE A 65 -3.86 -1.04 6.92
CA ILE A 65 -4.92 -0.24 7.53
C ILE A 65 -4.74 -0.19 9.05
N GLY A 66 -4.54 -1.35 9.69
CA GLY A 66 -4.29 -1.43 11.13
C GLY A 66 -3.03 -0.69 11.56
N PHE A 67 -1.92 -0.88 10.83
CA PHE A 67 -0.67 -0.16 11.12
C PHE A 67 -0.83 1.35 11.02
N PHE A 68 -1.37 1.86 9.91
CA PHE A 68 -1.50 3.30 9.72
C PHE A 68 -2.55 3.91 10.66
N GLY A 69 -3.59 3.15 11.02
CA GLY A 69 -4.53 3.55 12.07
C GLY A 69 -3.87 3.70 13.43
N ALA A 70 -3.04 2.73 13.85
CA ALA A 70 -2.27 2.82 15.09
C ALA A 70 -1.26 3.97 15.04
N LEU A 71 -0.54 4.11 13.92
CA LEU A 71 0.48 5.14 13.73
C LEU A 71 -0.11 6.55 13.79
N THR A 72 -1.18 6.81 13.04
CA THR A 72 -1.86 8.11 13.03
C THR A 72 -2.44 8.46 14.39
N LYS A 73 -3.00 7.48 15.10
CA LYS A 73 -3.45 7.60 16.48
C LYS A 73 -2.31 7.99 17.42
N THR A 74 -1.21 7.22 17.43
CA THR A 74 -0.03 7.51 18.27
C THR A 74 0.53 8.90 18.00
N MET A 75 0.59 9.32 16.73
CA MET A 75 1.05 10.66 16.36
C MET A 75 0.17 11.79 16.90
N VAL A 76 -1.12 11.54 17.09
CA VAL A 76 -2.05 12.52 17.67
C VAL A 76 -2.00 12.48 19.19
N GLU A 77 -2.18 11.31 19.78
CA GLU A 77 -2.27 11.13 21.24
C GLU A 77 -0.94 11.39 21.96
N GLU A 78 0.18 10.88 21.45
CA GLU A 78 1.49 11.06 22.08
C GLU A 78 2.22 12.30 21.57
N GLY A 79 1.94 12.73 20.33
CA GLY A 79 2.58 13.87 19.68
C GLY A 79 1.97 15.23 20.03
N GLU A 80 1.00 15.30 20.94
CA GLU A 80 0.19 16.49 21.22
C GLU A 80 -0.29 17.15 19.91
N SER A 81 -0.77 16.35 18.96
CA SER A 81 -1.27 16.85 17.68
C SER A 81 -2.79 16.96 17.73
N VAL A 82 -3.37 17.79 16.87
CA VAL A 82 -4.82 17.92 16.72
C VAL A 82 -5.34 16.91 15.70
N ALA A 83 -4.55 16.64 14.66
CA ALA A 83 -4.92 15.73 13.59
C ALA A 83 -3.69 15.14 12.90
N CYS A 84 -3.81 13.90 12.44
CA CYS A 84 -2.85 13.26 11.55
C CYS A 84 -3.61 12.68 10.34
N GLY A 85 -3.14 12.95 9.13
CA GLY A 85 -3.78 12.54 7.88
C GLY A 85 -2.80 11.84 6.95
N VAL A 86 -3.27 10.81 6.25
CA VAL A 86 -2.53 10.09 5.23
C VAL A 86 -3.26 10.23 3.91
N TRP A 87 -2.55 10.78 2.92
CA TRP A 87 -3.04 11.11 1.59
C TRP A 87 -2.30 10.25 0.60
N LEU A 88 -2.99 9.52 -0.27
CA LEU A 88 -2.34 8.62 -1.22
C LEU A 88 -2.59 9.09 -2.65
N ILE A 89 -1.57 8.93 -3.48
CA ILE A 89 -1.70 9.05 -4.94
C ILE A 89 -2.18 7.69 -5.45
N ASP A 90 -3.15 7.74 -6.36
CA ASP A 90 -3.67 6.57 -7.04
C ASP A 90 -2.60 5.86 -7.88
N GLU A 91 -2.89 4.66 -8.38
CA GLU A 91 -1.91 3.91 -9.17
C GLU A 91 -1.62 4.55 -10.52
N ALA A 92 -2.59 5.28 -11.09
CA ALA A 92 -2.44 6.01 -12.35
C ALA A 92 -1.56 7.26 -12.20
N GLY A 93 -1.40 7.80 -10.98
CA GLY A 93 -0.68 9.03 -10.74
C GLY A 93 -1.47 10.27 -11.17
N GLU A 94 -2.79 10.19 -11.20
CA GLU A 94 -3.71 11.21 -11.74
C GLU A 94 -4.41 12.01 -10.65
N ARG A 95 -4.53 11.46 -9.45
CA ARG A 95 -5.19 12.10 -8.32
C ARG A 95 -4.56 11.72 -6.99
N CYS A 96 -4.68 12.63 -6.03
CA CYS A 96 -4.46 12.34 -4.62
C CYS A 96 -5.81 12.34 -3.89
N ASP A 97 -5.97 11.45 -2.93
CA ASP A 97 -7.14 11.42 -2.05
C ASP A 97 -6.72 11.19 -0.60
N LEU A 98 -7.58 11.63 0.32
CA LEU A 98 -7.45 11.26 1.73
C LEU A 98 -7.71 9.75 1.87
N TRP A 99 -6.71 9.00 2.33
CA TRP A 99 -6.85 7.58 2.58
C TRP A 99 -7.31 7.28 4.01
N MET A 100 -6.77 8.02 4.98
CA MET A 100 -7.26 8.01 6.37
C MET A 100 -6.81 9.24 7.14
N ALA A 101 -7.53 9.58 8.20
CA ALA A 101 -7.14 10.60 9.15
C ALA A 101 -7.55 10.19 10.56
N TYR A 102 -6.73 10.53 11.55
CA TYR A 102 -7.10 10.49 12.96
C TYR A 102 -7.33 11.93 13.44
N VAL A 103 -8.56 12.23 13.87
CA VAL A 103 -8.99 13.57 14.28
C VAL A 103 -9.98 13.42 15.44
N GLN A 104 -9.88 14.26 16.49
CA GLN A 104 -10.81 14.26 17.63
C GLN A 104 -11.06 12.85 18.21
N ASP A 105 -9.97 12.14 18.53
CA ASP A 105 -9.98 10.78 19.08
C ASP A 105 -10.64 9.70 18.22
N ARG A 106 -10.88 9.98 16.93
CA ARG A 106 -11.53 9.05 16.00
C ARG A 106 -10.69 8.84 14.74
N LEU A 107 -10.58 7.57 14.34
CA LEU A 107 -10.01 7.18 13.06
C LEU A 107 -11.08 7.24 11.97
N TYR A 108 -10.75 7.91 10.87
CA TYR A 108 -11.56 8.06 9.67
C TYR A 108 -10.83 7.42 8.51
N SER A 109 -11.52 6.59 7.72
CA SER A 109 -11.02 6.06 6.46
C SER A 109 -12.18 5.84 5.50
N PRO A 110 -12.11 6.29 4.24
CA PRO A 110 -13.14 6.02 3.23
C PRO A 110 -13.27 4.53 2.87
N VAL A 111 -12.27 3.70 3.22
CA VAL A 111 -12.17 2.28 2.86
C VAL A 111 -12.78 1.36 3.92
N MET A 112 -13.03 1.86 5.14
CA MET A 112 -13.72 1.08 6.17
C MET A 112 -15.24 1.23 6.03
N PRO A 113 -16.00 0.13 5.79
CA PRO A 113 -17.44 0.17 5.94
C PRO A 113 -17.76 0.47 7.39
N GLU A 114 -18.61 1.48 7.59
CA GLU A 114 -19.04 2.04 8.87
C GLU A 114 -19.29 0.97 9.94
N ARG A 115 -18.35 0.77 10.85
CA ARG A 115 -18.73 0.36 12.21
C ARG A 115 -19.20 1.64 12.89
N THR A 116 -20.52 1.81 12.92
CA THR A 116 -21.29 2.82 13.65
C THR A 116 -21.02 4.27 13.22
N ALA A 117 -21.39 4.62 11.98
CA ALA A 117 -21.77 5.99 11.65
C ALA A 117 -23.24 5.96 11.19
N ASP A 118 -24.03 6.95 11.62
CA ASP A 118 -25.39 7.14 11.11
C ASP A 118 -25.32 7.45 9.60
N PRO A 119 -26.26 6.93 8.79
CA PRO A 119 -26.25 7.10 7.34
C PRO A 119 -26.60 8.54 6.97
N GLY A 120 -25.58 9.39 6.84
CA GLY A 120 -25.75 10.80 6.45
C GLY A 120 -24.61 11.73 6.82
N GLU A 121 -23.60 11.30 7.58
CA GLU A 121 -22.47 12.14 7.93
C GLU A 121 -21.17 11.50 7.43
N SER A 122 -20.67 11.96 6.27
CA SER A 122 -19.22 11.98 6.11
C SER A 122 -18.71 12.99 7.15
N PRO A 123 -17.89 12.60 8.13
CA PRO A 123 -17.42 13.51 9.18
C PRO A 123 -16.51 14.62 8.61
N CYS A 124 -16.08 14.47 7.35
CA CYS A 124 -15.38 15.49 6.57
C CYS A 124 -16.31 16.39 5.75
N GLU A 125 -17.59 16.06 5.55
CA GLU A 125 -18.53 16.82 4.70
C GLU A 125 -18.94 18.19 5.27
N GLY A 126 -18.51 18.53 6.48
CA GLY A 126 -18.81 19.85 7.07
C GLY A 126 -17.63 20.56 7.75
N THR A 127 -16.49 19.90 7.94
CA THR A 127 -15.44 20.41 8.84
C THR A 127 -14.13 20.66 8.11
N TYR A 128 -13.44 19.66 7.53
CA TYR A 128 -12.15 19.86 6.84
C TYR A 128 -12.28 19.81 5.31
N PRO A 129 -11.72 20.77 4.53
CA PRO A 129 -11.83 20.76 3.07
C PRO A 129 -10.86 19.75 2.43
N CYS A 130 -11.16 18.45 2.57
CA CYS A 130 -10.29 17.34 2.16
C CYS A 130 -9.93 17.39 0.67
N ALA A 131 -10.90 17.63 -0.21
CA ALA A 131 -10.66 17.72 -1.65
C ALA A 131 -9.66 18.84 -1.99
N ILE A 132 -9.81 20.01 -1.35
CA ILE A 132 -8.93 21.16 -1.57
C ILE A 132 -7.51 20.87 -1.09
N MET A 133 -7.35 20.20 0.07
CA MET A 133 -6.03 19.76 0.52
C MET A 133 -5.43 18.71 -0.42
N ALA A 134 -6.22 17.74 -0.87
CA ALA A 134 -5.74 16.72 -1.78
C ALA A 134 -5.25 17.30 -3.11
N ASP A 135 -6.02 18.24 -3.69
CA ASP A 135 -5.65 18.98 -4.90
C ASP A 135 -4.39 19.82 -4.68
N HIS A 136 -4.30 20.51 -3.53
CA HIS A 136 -3.10 21.28 -3.17
C HIS A 136 -1.86 20.40 -3.08
N LEU A 137 -1.96 19.25 -2.40
CA LEU A 137 -0.86 18.31 -2.27
C LEU A 137 -0.45 17.74 -3.65
N PHE A 138 -1.44 17.39 -4.47
CA PHE A 138 -1.24 16.82 -5.80
C PHE A 138 -0.63 17.80 -6.81
N ALA A 139 -1.09 19.06 -6.82
CA ALA A 139 -0.56 20.09 -7.72
C ALA A 139 0.94 20.35 -7.53
N HIS A 140 1.47 20.04 -6.35
CA HIS A 140 2.88 20.23 -5.98
C HIS A 140 3.72 18.96 -6.06
N VAL A 141 3.18 17.83 -6.58
CA VAL A 141 3.95 16.58 -6.81
C VAL A 141 5.26 16.83 -7.56
N PRO A 142 5.32 17.65 -8.63
CA PRO A 142 6.58 17.92 -9.32
C PRO A 142 7.49 18.79 -8.43
N GLY A 143 8.47 18.15 -7.78
CA GLY A 143 9.53 18.85 -7.04
C GLY A 143 9.43 18.78 -5.51
N TRP A 144 8.38 18.20 -4.95
CA TRP A 144 8.26 18.05 -3.50
C TRP A 144 9.13 16.89 -2.98
N LYS A 145 10.32 17.23 -2.46
CA LYS A 145 11.29 16.26 -1.94
C LYS A 145 11.53 16.36 -0.43
N GLN A 146 10.94 17.34 0.22
CA GLN A 146 11.25 17.72 1.60
C GLN A 146 9.97 18.01 2.38
N THR A 147 10.02 17.86 3.68
CA THR A 147 8.90 18.25 4.54
C THR A 147 8.67 19.75 4.46
N ILE A 148 7.39 20.15 4.38
CA ILE A 148 6.99 21.54 4.42
C ILE A 148 6.17 21.78 5.68
N GLU A 149 6.51 22.81 6.41
CA GLU A 149 5.69 23.36 7.48
C GLU A 149 4.92 24.58 6.95
N TYR A 150 3.63 24.60 7.23
CA TYR A 150 2.71 25.69 6.92
C TYR A 150 2.28 26.38 8.20
N ALA A 151 2.45 27.70 8.24
CA ALA A 151 1.80 28.55 9.24
C ALA A 151 0.29 28.67 8.93
N PRO A 152 -0.55 29.08 9.89
CA PRO A 152 -2.00 29.14 9.70
C PRO A 152 -2.43 30.07 8.56
N ASP A 153 -1.69 31.17 8.37
CA ASP A 153 -1.93 32.19 7.34
C ASP A 153 -0.97 32.05 6.14
N ASP A 154 -0.32 30.90 5.96
CA ASP A 154 0.68 30.69 4.90
C ASP A 154 0.08 30.95 3.50
N ALA A 155 0.73 31.83 2.74
CA ALA A 155 0.30 32.22 1.40
C ALA A 155 0.22 31.03 0.42
N ARG A 156 1.01 29.98 0.66
CA ARG A 156 1.05 28.76 -0.17
C ARG A 156 -0.19 27.90 -0.02
N LEU A 157 -0.94 28.02 1.08
CA LEU A 157 -2.19 27.28 1.27
C LEU A 157 -3.35 27.95 0.51
N PRO A 158 -4.29 27.18 -0.04
CA PRO A 158 -5.57 27.71 -0.51
C PRO A 158 -6.33 28.47 0.58
N GLU A 159 -7.14 29.45 0.19
CA GLU A 159 -7.89 30.31 1.13
C GLU A 159 -8.80 29.51 2.06
N ALA A 160 -9.53 28.52 1.51
CA ALA A 160 -10.38 27.64 2.30
C ALA A 160 -9.64 26.87 3.40
N LEU A 161 -8.36 26.51 3.17
CA LEU A 161 -7.53 25.84 4.18
C LEU A 161 -7.04 26.81 5.25
N ARG A 162 -6.72 28.06 4.88
CA ARG A 162 -6.39 29.10 5.87
C ARG A 162 -7.60 29.47 6.73
N ASP A 163 -8.78 29.60 6.13
CA ASP A 163 -10.04 29.83 6.84
C ASP A 163 -10.31 28.72 7.84
N PHE A 164 -10.20 27.47 7.40
CA PHE A 164 -10.33 26.30 8.26
C PHE A 164 -9.36 26.35 9.46
N SER A 165 -8.07 26.61 9.20
CA SER A 165 -7.05 26.70 10.26
C SER A 165 -7.39 27.77 11.29
N ARG A 166 -7.96 28.91 10.87
CA ARG A 166 -8.43 29.98 11.77
C ARG A 166 -9.65 29.56 12.59
N THR A 167 -10.61 28.86 11.98
CA THR A 167 -11.82 28.39 12.67
C THR A 167 -11.52 27.32 13.72
N MET A 168 -10.54 26.45 13.45
CA MET A 168 -10.23 25.29 14.31
C MET A 168 -9.03 25.51 15.24
N ASP A 169 -8.55 26.75 15.33
CA ASP A 169 -7.37 27.14 16.13
C ASP A 169 -6.12 26.28 15.86
N CYS A 170 -5.93 25.90 14.59
CA CYS A 170 -4.77 25.14 14.14
C CYS A 170 -3.58 26.09 14.01
N GLY A 171 -2.49 25.79 14.74
CA GLY A 171 -1.28 26.60 14.86
C GLY A 171 -0.24 26.35 13.79
N SER A 172 -0.10 25.11 13.33
CA SER A 172 0.75 24.77 12.19
C SER A 172 0.33 23.45 11.57
N THR A 173 0.66 23.26 10.30
CA THR A 173 0.47 21.99 9.61
C THR A 173 1.77 21.60 8.94
N ILE A 174 2.30 20.42 9.29
CA ILE A 174 3.47 19.83 8.67
C ILE A 174 2.96 18.83 7.63
N ALA A 175 3.49 18.89 6.42
CA ALA A 175 3.22 17.94 5.35
C ALA A 175 4.54 17.32 4.86
N THR A 176 4.65 15.99 5.01
CA THR A 176 5.82 15.21 4.63
C THR A 176 5.46 14.25 3.49
N PRO A 177 6.27 14.18 2.41
CA PRO A 177 6.04 13.23 1.33
C PRO A 177 6.33 11.78 1.77
N LEU A 178 5.46 10.86 1.35
CA LEU A 178 5.66 9.41 1.45
C LEU A 178 6.43 8.94 0.20
N SER A 179 7.74 9.12 0.19
CA SER A 179 8.58 8.85 -0.99
C SER A 179 9.42 7.57 -0.88
N ILE A 180 9.57 6.84 -1.99
CA ILE A 180 10.59 5.80 -2.18
C ILE A 180 11.39 6.09 -3.44
N GLY A 181 12.70 6.23 -3.27
CA GLY A 181 13.57 6.72 -4.34
C GLY A 181 13.06 8.09 -4.83
N ASP A 182 12.86 8.22 -6.14
CA ASP A 182 12.32 9.44 -6.75
C ASP A 182 10.79 9.44 -6.89
N ARG A 183 10.09 8.41 -6.40
CA ARG A 183 8.63 8.32 -6.51
C ARG A 183 7.95 8.74 -5.22
N VAL A 184 7.05 9.72 -5.30
CA VAL A 184 6.12 10.07 -4.23
C VAL A 184 4.89 9.16 -4.33
N LEU A 185 4.55 8.49 -3.24
CA LEU A 185 3.36 7.63 -3.13
C LEU A 185 2.15 8.38 -2.54
N GLY A 186 2.39 9.53 -1.91
CA GLY A 186 1.40 10.26 -1.13
C GLY A 186 2.08 11.21 -0.14
N TRP A 187 1.32 11.66 0.85
CA TRP A 187 1.77 12.54 1.93
C TRP A 187 1.21 12.10 3.26
N MET A 188 1.92 12.47 4.31
CA MET A 188 1.43 12.44 5.68
C MET A 188 1.41 13.87 6.21
N THR A 189 0.28 14.27 6.79
CA THR A 189 0.08 15.61 7.36
C THR A 189 -0.12 15.52 8.86
N LEU A 190 0.49 16.42 9.62
CA LEU A 190 0.32 16.55 11.06
C LEU A 190 -0.05 18.00 11.38
N SER A 191 -1.16 18.20 12.08
CA SER A 191 -1.63 19.52 12.48
C SER A 191 -1.55 19.68 13.99
N SER A 192 -1.10 20.85 14.44
CA SER A 192 -0.87 21.19 15.86
C SER A 192 -1.76 22.36 16.28
N SER A 193 -2.04 22.51 17.58
CA SER A 193 -2.83 23.64 18.09
C SER A 193 -2.00 24.93 18.19
N ARG A 194 -2.67 26.08 18.14
CA ARG A 194 -2.03 27.41 18.17
C ARG A 194 -1.30 27.74 19.47
N GLN A 195 -1.64 27.08 20.58
CA GLN A 195 -0.95 27.26 21.87
C GLN A 195 0.46 26.64 21.91
N GLN A 196 0.84 25.87 20.89
CA GLN A 196 2.17 25.27 20.81
C GLN A 196 3.13 26.21 20.08
N ASP A 197 3.68 27.17 20.80
CA ASP A 197 4.60 28.17 20.24
C ASP A 197 6.04 27.65 20.07
N ALA A 198 6.68 28.12 19.00
CA ALA A 198 8.09 28.09 18.62
C ALA A 198 9.02 27.00 19.21
N GLY A 199 9.37 25.98 18.42
CA GLY A 199 10.52 25.09 18.73
C GLY A 199 10.38 23.62 18.34
N GLN A 200 9.41 23.25 17.50
CA GLN A 200 9.05 21.86 17.22
C GLN A 200 9.80 21.22 16.03
N TRP A 201 11.05 21.64 15.78
CA TRP A 201 11.89 21.09 14.70
C TRP A 201 12.04 19.56 14.78
N TRP A 202 11.98 18.99 15.99
CA TRP A 202 12.05 17.54 16.22
C TRP A 202 10.82 16.80 15.66
N ARG A 203 9.65 17.44 15.58
CA ARG A 203 8.43 16.84 15.00
C ARG A 203 8.58 16.61 13.50
N VAL A 204 9.24 17.53 12.81
CA VAL A 204 9.59 17.36 11.40
C VAL A 204 10.46 16.12 11.22
N GLY A 205 11.53 15.98 12.01
CA GLY A 205 12.41 14.82 11.95
C GLY A 205 11.71 13.49 12.26
N LEU A 206 10.81 13.48 13.25
CA LEU A 206 10.00 12.31 13.58
C LEU A 206 9.01 11.98 12.45
N LEU A 207 8.27 12.96 11.95
CA LEU A 207 7.30 12.78 10.87
C LEU A 207 8.00 12.27 9.59
N GLU A 208 9.21 12.75 9.30
CA GLU A 208 10.04 12.24 8.21
C GLU A 208 10.46 10.79 8.40
N ALA A 209 10.94 10.43 9.59
CA ALA A 209 11.33 9.06 9.88
C ALA A 209 10.14 8.10 9.72
N ILE A 210 8.99 8.50 10.25
CA ILE A 210 7.73 7.77 10.11
C ILE A 210 7.31 7.67 8.66
N ALA A 211 7.33 8.79 7.92
CA ALA A 211 6.92 8.83 6.52
C ALA A 211 7.77 7.91 5.64
N ARG A 212 9.08 7.80 5.92
CA ARG A 212 9.97 6.86 5.21
C ARG A 212 9.57 5.40 5.47
N GLN A 213 9.26 5.05 6.73
CA GLN A 213 8.81 3.70 7.08
C GLN A 213 7.43 3.39 6.49
N ALA A 214 6.50 4.35 6.59
CA ALA A 214 5.18 4.30 5.99
C ALA A 214 5.25 4.11 4.46
N ALA A 215 6.13 4.86 3.78
CA ALA A 215 6.33 4.70 2.35
C ALA A 215 6.81 3.28 2.01
N LEU A 216 7.80 2.76 2.75
CA LEU A 216 8.29 1.38 2.61
C LEU A 216 7.17 0.35 2.77
N ALA A 217 6.35 0.49 3.81
CA ALA A 217 5.21 -0.37 4.08
C ALA A 217 4.18 -0.37 2.93
N LEU A 218 3.80 0.82 2.45
CA LEU A 218 2.86 0.98 1.33
C LEU A 218 3.39 0.35 0.06
N HIS A 219 4.67 0.54 -0.24
CA HIS A 219 5.28 -0.06 -1.41
C HIS A 219 5.33 -1.58 -1.31
N HIS A 220 5.75 -2.11 -0.16
CA HIS A 220 5.80 -3.54 0.06
C HIS A 220 4.42 -4.18 -0.09
N SER A 221 3.38 -3.59 0.52
CA SER A 221 1.99 -4.04 0.38
C SER A 221 1.54 -4.04 -1.09
N ARG A 222 1.80 -2.96 -1.84
CA ARG A 222 1.49 -2.88 -3.29
C ARG A 222 2.25 -3.90 -4.13
N VAL A 223 3.46 -4.28 -3.74
CA VAL A 223 4.25 -5.31 -4.44
C VAL A 223 3.69 -6.70 -4.15
N VAL A 224 3.39 -7.00 -2.88
CA VAL A 224 2.81 -8.28 -2.46
C VAL A 224 1.46 -8.53 -3.13
N GLU A 225 0.57 -7.53 -3.15
CA GLU A 225 -0.74 -7.67 -3.80
C GLU A 225 -0.62 -7.90 -5.31
N ARG A 226 0.31 -7.20 -5.98
CA ARG A 226 0.59 -7.46 -7.40
C ARG A 226 1.10 -8.89 -7.65
N SER A 227 2.03 -9.38 -6.82
CA SER A 227 2.52 -10.76 -6.92
C SER A 227 1.38 -11.77 -6.75
N ARG A 228 0.50 -11.56 -5.76
CA ARG A 228 -0.66 -12.42 -5.51
C ARG A 228 -1.62 -12.46 -6.71
N VAL A 229 -1.89 -11.32 -7.33
CA VAL A 229 -2.75 -11.24 -8.52
C VAL A 229 -2.11 -11.97 -9.71
N GLU A 230 -0.80 -11.80 -9.92
CA GLU A 230 -0.06 -12.48 -10.98
C GLU A 230 -0.01 -13.99 -10.79
N GLU A 231 0.25 -14.46 -9.56
CA GLU A 231 0.26 -15.88 -9.21
C GLU A 231 -1.11 -16.52 -9.44
N ARG A 232 -2.20 -15.88 -9.01
CA ARG A 232 -3.57 -16.34 -9.28
C ARG A 232 -3.83 -16.45 -10.79
N ARG A 233 -3.38 -15.46 -11.57
CA ARG A 233 -3.53 -15.47 -13.03
C ARG A 233 -2.73 -16.62 -13.67
N LYS A 234 -1.50 -16.87 -13.22
CA LYS A 234 -0.67 -17.99 -13.68
C LYS A 234 -1.33 -19.33 -13.37
N ALA A 235 -1.78 -19.53 -12.13
CA ALA A 235 -2.47 -20.75 -11.70
C ALA A 235 -3.72 -21.04 -12.56
N ILE A 236 -4.53 -20.02 -12.87
CA ILE A 236 -5.69 -20.17 -13.76
C ILE A 236 -5.27 -20.61 -15.17
N LEU A 237 -4.19 -20.04 -15.72
CA LEU A 237 -3.71 -20.40 -17.06
C LEU A 237 -3.12 -21.82 -17.10
N GLU A 238 -2.37 -22.21 -16.07
CA GLU A 238 -1.82 -23.56 -15.93
C GLU A 238 -2.94 -24.60 -15.84
N GLU A 239 -3.99 -24.31 -15.07
CA GLU A 239 -5.17 -25.16 -14.96
C GLU A 239 -5.88 -25.31 -16.31
N ARG A 240 -6.10 -24.21 -17.04
CA ARG A 240 -6.71 -24.28 -18.39
C ARG A 240 -5.87 -25.10 -19.37
N ASN A 241 -4.55 -24.97 -19.32
CA ASN A 241 -3.65 -25.74 -20.18
C ASN A 241 -3.59 -27.22 -19.80
N ARG A 242 -3.74 -27.56 -18.51
CA ARG A 242 -3.89 -28.94 -18.06
C ARG A 242 -5.19 -29.53 -18.58
N LEU A 243 -6.31 -28.84 -18.35
CA LEU A 243 -7.63 -29.27 -18.83
C LEU A 243 -7.67 -29.46 -20.35
N ALA A 244 -7.06 -28.54 -21.12
CA ALA A 244 -6.98 -28.67 -22.56
C ALA A 244 -6.23 -29.95 -23.00
N ARG A 245 -5.13 -30.30 -22.32
CA ARG A 245 -4.40 -31.56 -22.55
C ARG A 245 -5.21 -32.77 -22.15
N ASP A 246 -5.81 -32.77 -20.97
CA ASP A 246 -6.62 -33.90 -20.49
C ASP A 246 -7.83 -34.18 -21.42
N ILE A 247 -8.49 -33.12 -21.89
CA ILE A 247 -9.56 -33.20 -22.90
C ILE A 247 -9.01 -33.75 -24.22
N HIS A 248 -7.86 -33.25 -24.67
CA HIS A 248 -7.25 -33.70 -25.92
C HIS A 248 -6.87 -35.18 -25.87
N ASP A 249 -6.27 -35.64 -24.78
CA ASP A 249 -5.86 -37.02 -24.59
C ASP A 249 -7.07 -37.95 -24.52
N THR A 250 -8.12 -37.54 -23.80
CA THR A 250 -9.38 -38.30 -23.71
C THR A 250 -10.07 -38.42 -25.07
N LEU A 251 -10.14 -37.32 -25.83
CA LEU A 251 -10.69 -37.32 -27.18
C LEU A 251 -9.86 -38.18 -28.13
N ALA A 252 -8.53 -38.08 -28.08
CA ALA A 252 -7.63 -38.89 -28.91
C ALA A 252 -7.80 -40.39 -28.63
N GLN A 253 -7.88 -40.78 -27.35
CA GLN A 253 -8.16 -42.16 -26.94
C GLN A 253 -9.53 -42.64 -27.43
N GLY A 254 -10.57 -41.81 -27.29
CA GLY A 254 -11.92 -42.11 -27.78
C GLY A 254 -11.96 -42.33 -29.29
N PHE A 255 -11.32 -41.46 -30.06
CA PHE A 255 -11.21 -41.62 -31.52
C PHE A 255 -10.41 -42.86 -31.93
N ALA A 256 -9.32 -43.17 -31.23
CA ALA A 256 -8.54 -44.38 -31.48
C ALA A 256 -9.38 -45.65 -31.23
N ALA A 257 -10.16 -45.69 -30.15
CA ALA A 257 -11.05 -46.81 -29.85
C ALA A 257 -12.15 -46.96 -30.91
N ILE A 258 -12.80 -45.87 -31.33
CA ILE A 258 -13.81 -45.87 -32.41
C ILE A 258 -13.21 -46.41 -33.70
N LEU A 259 -12.01 -45.94 -34.08
CA LEU A 259 -11.32 -46.38 -35.28
C LEU A 259 -11.02 -47.89 -35.25
N MET A 260 -10.56 -48.41 -34.10
CA MET A 260 -10.31 -49.85 -33.92
C MET A 260 -11.58 -50.68 -34.07
N GLN A 261 -12.71 -50.24 -33.48
CA GLN A 261 -13.99 -50.94 -33.59
C GLN A 261 -14.55 -50.95 -35.02
N LEU A 262 -14.46 -49.81 -35.74
CA LEU A 262 -14.88 -49.73 -37.15
C LEU A 262 -14.05 -50.65 -38.04
N GLN A 263 -12.73 -50.73 -37.81
CA GLN A 263 -11.85 -51.65 -38.53
C GLN A 263 -12.14 -53.12 -38.23
N ALA A 264 -12.44 -53.46 -36.98
CA ALA A 264 -12.84 -54.83 -36.60
C ALA A 264 -14.14 -55.24 -37.31
N ALA A 265 -15.16 -54.38 -37.28
CA ALA A 265 -16.43 -54.61 -37.98
C ALA A 265 -16.25 -54.81 -39.49
N GLN A 266 -15.38 -54.02 -40.14
CA GLN A 266 -15.05 -54.19 -41.56
C GLN A 266 -14.40 -55.56 -41.85
N ARG A 267 -13.49 -56.03 -40.99
CA ARG A 267 -12.81 -57.32 -41.17
C ARG A 267 -13.76 -58.50 -40.99
N GLU A 268 -14.61 -58.47 -39.96
CA GLU A 268 -15.58 -59.53 -39.70
C GLU A 268 -16.62 -59.67 -40.81
N ALA A 269 -17.03 -58.56 -41.43
CA ALA A 269 -18.02 -58.58 -42.50
C ALA A 269 -17.49 -59.14 -43.84
N GLY A 270 -16.18 -59.44 -43.95
CA GLY A 270 -15.61 -60.27 -45.02
C GLY A 270 -15.84 -59.79 -46.46
N GLY A 271 -16.17 -58.51 -46.69
CA GLY A 271 -16.47 -57.96 -48.01
C GLY A 271 -17.92 -58.16 -48.49
N ALA A 272 -18.83 -58.68 -47.65
CA ALA A 272 -20.23 -58.94 -48.00
C ALA A 272 -21.20 -57.80 -47.60
N LEU A 273 -20.68 -56.62 -47.22
CA LEU A 273 -21.51 -55.48 -46.82
C LEU A 273 -22.23 -54.84 -48.02
N PRO A 274 -23.50 -54.44 -47.87
CA PRO A 274 -24.15 -53.56 -48.83
C PRO A 274 -23.35 -52.26 -49.02
N VAL A 275 -23.26 -51.77 -50.26
CA VAL A 275 -22.45 -50.59 -50.64
C VAL A 275 -22.73 -49.36 -49.76
N ALA A 276 -24.00 -49.13 -49.40
CA ALA A 276 -24.39 -48.01 -48.53
C ALA A 276 -23.80 -48.11 -47.10
N VAL A 277 -23.66 -49.32 -46.56
CA VAL A 277 -23.08 -49.57 -45.23
C VAL A 277 -21.56 -49.43 -45.27
N ALA A 278 -20.91 -49.94 -46.32
CA ALA A 278 -19.47 -49.78 -46.52
C ALA A 278 -19.08 -48.28 -46.62
N SER A 279 -19.83 -47.51 -47.41
CA SER A 279 -19.62 -46.05 -47.54
C SER A 279 -19.87 -45.29 -46.23
N SER A 280 -20.86 -45.70 -45.44
CA SER A 280 -21.11 -45.12 -44.11
C SER A 280 -19.96 -45.39 -43.12
N ILE A 281 -19.39 -46.60 -43.15
CA ILE A 281 -18.24 -46.95 -42.30
C ILE A 281 -16.99 -46.18 -42.73
N GLU A 282 -16.72 -46.04 -44.03
CA GLU A 282 -15.61 -45.20 -44.52
C GLU A 282 -15.75 -43.75 -44.07
N THR A 283 -16.96 -43.20 -44.15
CA THR A 283 -17.25 -41.84 -43.66
C THR A 283 -16.99 -41.70 -42.16
N ALA A 284 -17.41 -42.69 -41.35
CA ALA A 284 -17.15 -42.70 -39.92
C ALA A 284 -15.66 -42.82 -39.57
N VAL A 285 -14.92 -43.60 -40.36
CA VAL A 285 -13.45 -43.74 -40.25
C VAL A 285 -12.76 -42.42 -40.56
N ASP A 286 -13.16 -41.71 -41.61
CA ASP A 286 -12.57 -40.42 -41.97
C ASP A 286 -12.94 -39.30 -40.98
N LEU A 287 -14.15 -39.31 -40.42
CA LEU A 287 -14.54 -38.43 -39.31
C LEU A 287 -13.71 -38.68 -38.05
N ALA A 288 -13.48 -39.94 -37.67
CA ALA A 288 -12.64 -40.28 -36.53
C ALA A 288 -11.16 -39.89 -36.73
N ARG A 289 -10.64 -40.02 -37.97
CA ARG A 289 -9.28 -39.56 -38.30
C ARG A 289 -9.14 -38.05 -38.28
N THR A 290 -10.13 -37.32 -38.79
CA THR A 290 -10.10 -35.85 -38.84
C THR A 290 -10.34 -35.22 -37.47
N GLY A 291 -11.04 -35.92 -36.57
CA GLY A 291 -11.21 -35.54 -35.17
C GLY A 291 -9.95 -35.67 -34.30
N SER A 292 -8.94 -36.46 -34.72
CA SER A 292 -7.70 -36.66 -33.96
C SER A 292 -6.56 -35.75 -34.46
N PRO A 293 -6.03 -34.81 -33.65
CA PRO A 293 -5.04 -33.85 -34.14
C PRO A 293 -3.64 -34.43 -34.38
N GLU A 294 -3.33 -35.61 -33.84
CA GLU A 294 -2.00 -36.24 -33.87
C GLU A 294 -1.62 -36.90 -35.22
N TRP A 295 -2.58 -37.20 -36.11
CA TRP A 295 -2.29 -38.00 -37.31
C TRP A 295 -1.77 -37.22 -38.52
N ARG A 296 -1.50 -35.91 -38.36
CA ARG A 296 -1.03 -35.05 -39.46
C ARG A 296 0.43 -35.26 -39.87
N SER A 297 1.23 -36.02 -39.13
CA SER A 297 2.68 -36.17 -39.42
C SER A 297 3.14 -37.55 -39.91
N GLY A 298 2.26 -38.54 -40.01
CA GLY A 298 2.67 -39.94 -40.17
C GLY A 298 2.12 -40.68 -41.40
N ARG A 299 2.46 -40.26 -42.62
CA ARG A 299 2.53 -41.21 -43.75
C ARG A 299 3.89 -41.13 -44.43
N PRO A 300 4.73 -42.17 -44.35
CA PRO A 300 5.85 -42.32 -45.26
C PRO A 300 5.28 -42.46 -46.68
N ARG A 301 5.69 -41.57 -47.59
CA ARG A 301 5.52 -41.77 -49.02
C ARG A 301 6.32 -43.01 -49.42
N CYS A 302 5.69 -44.18 -49.42
CA CYS A 302 6.19 -45.31 -50.20
C CYS A 302 6.06 -44.93 -51.68
N ARG A 303 7.17 -44.48 -52.27
CA ARG A 303 7.37 -44.52 -53.73
C ARG A 303 7.60 -45.97 -54.11
N SER A 304 6.63 -46.60 -54.76
CA SER A 304 6.82 -47.84 -55.50
C SER A 304 7.39 -47.54 -56.88
N MET A 305 8.43 -48.32 -57.23
CA MET A 305 9.00 -48.69 -58.54
C MET A 305 8.68 -47.84 -59.76
#